data_AF-A0AAU9Z9E3-F1
#
_entry.id   AF-A0AAU9Z9E3-F1
#
_cell.length_a   1.000
_cell.length_b   1.000
_cell.length_c   1.000
_cell.angle_alpha   90.00
_cell.angle_beta   90.00
_cell.angle_gamma   90.00
#
_symmetry.space_group_name_H-M   'P 1'
#
loop_
_entity.id
_entity.type
_entity.pdbx_description
1 polymer ?
#
loop_
_entity_poly.entity_id
_entity_poly.type
_entity_poly.pdbx_seq_one_letter_code
_entity_poly.pdbx_strand_id
1 'polypeptide(L)'
;MGSSGLARLQGLFAVYKPPGLKWLHVRKTVELQLLKGLNAAKPPAPEKRVCFLLGPVEGSEEKKLTLTATSVPTLTTHRLVRGPAFTSLKIGVGHRLDAQASGVLVLAVGHGCRLLTDMYDVHLTKDYTVRGLLGKATDNFCEDGRLIEKTTYGESQRMWPWLGLSPSARLRPISFVWQMSLGE
;
A
#
# COMPACT_ATOMS: atom_id res chain seq x y z
N MET A 1 4.36 -25.04 -3.84
CA MET A 1 3.04 -24.90 -3.18
C MET A 1 2.94 -23.63 -2.30
N GLY A 2 3.46 -22.47 -2.75
CA GLY A 2 3.32 -21.19 -2.03
C GLY A 2 2.23 -20.25 -2.59
N SER A 3 1.48 -20.69 -3.60
CA SER A 3 0.67 -19.81 -4.45
C SER A 3 -0.73 -19.50 -3.92
N SER A 4 -1.30 -20.31 -3.03
CA SER A 4 -2.69 -20.15 -2.60
C SER A 4 -2.92 -18.86 -1.80
N GLY A 5 -1.99 -18.49 -0.92
CA GLY A 5 -2.06 -17.25 -0.14
C GLY A 5 -1.95 -16.01 -1.03
N LEU A 6 -1.02 -16.02 -2.00
CA LEU A 6 -0.85 -14.90 -2.93
C LEU A 6 -2.05 -14.76 -3.87
N ALA A 7 -2.60 -15.86 -4.37
CA ALA A 7 -3.77 -15.85 -5.26
C ALA A 7 -4.99 -15.20 -4.59
N ARG A 8 -5.20 -15.44 -3.29
CA ARG A 8 -6.29 -14.85 -2.52
C ARG A 8 -6.13 -13.35 -2.25
N LEU A 9 -4.91 -12.82 -2.31
CA LEU A 9 -4.63 -11.40 -2.10
C LEU A 9 -4.78 -10.57 -3.37
N GLN A 10 -4.97 -11.19 -4.53
CA GLN A 10 -5.12 -10.46 -5.79
C GLN A 10 -6.48 -9.76 -5.83
N GLY A 11 -6.46 -8.43 -5.89
CA GLY A 11 -7.70 -7.65 -5.90
C GLY A 11 -7.52 -6.23 -5.39
N LEU A 12 -8.64 -5.62 -5.04
CA LEU A 12 -8.75 -4.28 -4.46
C LEU A 12 -9.18 -4.38 -2.99
N PHE A 13 -8.71 -3.46 -2.17
CA PHE A 13 -9.23 -3.28 -0.82
C PHE A 13 -9.09 -1.82 -0.37
N ALA A 14 -9.99 -1.42 0.53
CA ALA A 14 -10.01 -0.10 1.12
C ALA A 14 -9.22 -0.09 2.42
N VAL A 15 -8.38 0.93 2.61
CA VAL A 15 -7.64 1.19 3.84
C VAL A 15 -7.96 2.59 4.32
N TYR A 16 -8.19 2.76 5.63
CA TYR A 16 -8.34 4.09 6.19
C TYR A 16 -6.97 4.75 6.40
N LYS A 17 -6.76 5.91 5.77
CA LYS A 17 -5.58 6.75 5.96
C LYS A 17 -5.88 7.80 7.04
N PRO A 18 -5.10 7.85 8.14
CA PRO A 18 -5.22 8.91 9.14
C PRO A 18 -4.68 10.26 8.62
N PRO A 19 -5.11 11.39 9.21
CA PRO A 19 -4.55 12.71 8.90
C PRO A 19 -3.09 12.80 9.40
N GLY A 20 -2.30 13.70 8.83
CA GLY A 20 -0.88 13.89 9.13
C GLY A 20 0.07 12.84 8.54
N LEU A 21 -0.45 11.72 8.00
CA LEU A 21 0.36 10.63 7.45
C LEU A 21 0.40 10.68 5.92
N LYS A 22 1.56 10.54 5.26
CA LYS A 22 1.60 10.44 3.78
C LYS A 22 1.02 9.10 3.30
N TRP A 23 0.27 9.09 2.19
CA TRP A 23 -0.28 7.86 1.59
C TRP A 23 0.80 6.79 1.32
N LEU A 24 2.01 7.23 0.97
CA LEU A 24 3.14 6.33 0.70
C LEU A 24 3.51 5.51 1.94
N HIS A 25 3.39 6.08 3.14
CA HIS A 25 3.65 5.36 4.38
C HIS A 25 2.59 4.28 4.61
N VAL A 26 1.30 4.59 4.41
CA VAL A 26 0.21 3.60 4.50
C VAL A 26 0.45 2.43 3.53
N ARG A 27 0.78 2.73 2.27
CA ARG A 27 1.12 1.70 1.26
C ARG A 27 2.27 0.81 1.74
N LYS A 28 3.39 1.41 2.20
CA LYS A 28 4.57 0.67 2.69
C LYS A 28 4.24 -0.19 3.90
N THR A 29 3.45 0.32 4.84
CA THR A 29 3.03 -0.43 6.03
C THR A 29 2.17 -1.62 5.64
N VAL A 30 1.22 -1.44 4.72
CA VAL A 30 0.39 -2.53 4.21
C VAL A 30 1.24 -3.59 3.51
N GLU A 31 2.17 -3.18 2.64
CA GLU A 31 3.10 -4.09 1.97
C GLU A 31 3.91 -4.93 2.97
N LEU A 32 4.48 -4.27 3.98
CA LEU A 32 5.25 -4.91 5.03
C LEU A 32 4.41 -5.93 5.81
N GLN A 33 3.19 -5.59 6.22
CA GLN A 33 2.33 -6.48 6.98
C GLN A 33 1.88 -7.69 6.15
N LEU A 34 1.56 -7.49 4.87
CA LEU A 34 1.21 -8.58 3.96
C LEU A 34 2.41 -9.52 3.73
N LEU A 35 3.61 -8.98 3.50
CA LEU A 35 4.83 -9.77 3.38
C LEU A 35 5.14 -10.55 4.66
N LYS A 36 4.96 -9.92 5.83
CA LYS A 36 5.13 -10.59 7.12
C LYS A 36 4.15 -11.75 7.28
N GLY A 37 2.87 -11.55 6.94
CA GLY A 37 1.84 -12.59 6.98
C GLY A 37 2.12 -13.74 6.01
N LEU A 38 2.47 -13.43 4.75
CA LEU A 38 2.78 -14.44 3.74
C LEU A 38 4.00 -15.29 4.12
N ASN A 39 5.01 -14.69 4.73
CA ASN A 39 6.23 -15.38 5.16
C ASN A 39 6.11 -16.03 6.56
N ALA A 40 4.99 -15.87 7.26
CA ALA A 40 4.73 -16.55 8.53
C ALA A 40 4.23 -18.00 8.34
N ALA A 41 3.78 -18.35 7.12
CA ALA A 41 3.34 -19.71 6.81
C ALA A 41 4.46 -20.74 7.01
N LYS A 42 4.12 -21.91 7.57
CA LYS A 42 5.08 -22.99 7.81
C LYS A 42 5.64 -23.48 6.46
N PRO A 43 6.97 -23.50 6.28
CA PRO A 43 7.56 -24.00 5.05
C PRO A 43 7.28 -25.52 4.88
N PRO A 44 7.18 -26.00 3.62
CA PRO A 44 7.09 -27.43 3.35
C PRO A 44 8.32 -28.17 3.88
N ALA A 45 8.17 -29.48 4.13
CA ALA A 45 9.28 -30.31 4.57
C ALA A 45 10.42 -30.31 3.52
N PRO A 46 11.70 -30.36 3.95
CA PRO A 46 12.84 -30.39 3.03
C PRO A 46 12.79 -31.62 2.12
N GLU A 47 13.11 -31.42 0.84
CA GLU A 47 13.24 -32.52 -0.12
C GLU A 47 14.45 -33.38 0.24
N LYS A 48 14.31 -34.71 0.15
CA LYS A 48 15.39 -35.64 0.43
C LYS A 48 16.20 -35.90 -0.84
N ARG A 49 17.52 -35.88 -0.74
CA ARG A 49 18.44 -36.27 -1.81
C ARG A 49 19.24 -37.49 -1.36
N VAL A 50 19.49 -38.41 -2.29
CA VAL A 50 20.42 -39.51 -2.07
C VAL A 50 21.84 -39.00 -2.23
N CYS A 51 22.64 -39.14 -1.18
CA CYS A 51 24.07 -38.86 -1.18
C CYS A 51 24.81 -40.16 -0.89
N PHE A 52 25.82 -40.48 -1.71
CA PHE A 52 26.70 -41.60 -1.44
C PHE A 52 27.80 -41.13 -0.49
N LEU A 53 27.78 -41.66 0.74
CA LEU A 53 28.78 -41.38 1.75
C LEU A 53 29.81 -42.50 1.77
N LEU A 54 31.08 -42.12 1.89
CA LEU A 54 32.17 -43.07 2.04
C LEU A 54 32.19 -43.54 3.49
N GLY A 55 32.00 -44.85 3.70
CA GLY A 55 32.13 -45.49 5.01
C GLY A 55 33.41 -46.30 5.11
N PRO A 56 34.13 -46.27 6.25
CA PRO A 56 35.26 -47.17 6.48
C PRO A 56 34.75 -48.61 6.55
N VAL A 57 35.42 -49.53 5.86
CA VAL A 57 35.21 -50.97 6.01
C VAL A 57 35.89 -51.37 7.32
N GLU A 58 35.11 -51.84 8.30
CA GLU A 58 35.71 -52.51 9.45
C GLU A 58 36.27 -53.87 8.99
N GLY A 59 37.60 -54.00 8.96
CA GLY A 59 38.26 -55.30 8.92
C GLY A 59 39.17 -55.66 7.73
N SER A 60 39.77 -54.72 6.99
CA SER A 60 40.83 -55.09 6.02
C SER A 60 41.89 -54.01 5.82
N GLU A 61 43.16 -54.41 5.77
CA GLU A 61 44.36 -53.57 5.59
C GLU A 61 44.45 -52.81 4.25
N GLU A 62 43.52 -53.02 3.34
CA GLU A 62 43.43 -52.25 2.09
C GLU A 62 42.36 -51.16 2.23
N LYS A 63 42.72 -49.90 1.94
CA LYS A 63 41.83 -48.70 1.93
C LYS A 63 40.75 -48.79 0.83
N LYS A 64 39.90 -49.80 0.90
CA LYS A 64 38.76 -49.98 -0.01
C LYS A 64 37.57 -49.24 0.58
N LEU A 65 37.24 -48.08 0.02
CA LEU A 65 36.14 -47.26 0.49
C LEU A 65 34.81 -47.84 -0.04
N THR A 66 33.88 -48.17 0.85
CA THR A 66 32.51 -48.55 0.48
C THR A 66 31.65 -47.30 0.34
N LEU A 67 30.92 -47.18 -0.77
CA LEU A 67 29.92 -46.12 -1.00
C LEU A 67 28.56 -46.59 -0.46
N THR A 68 28.09 -45.97 0.61
CA THR A 68 26.75 -46.22 1.17
C THR A 68 25.79 -45.12 0.72
N ALA A 69 24.69 -45.50 0.07
CA ALA A 69 23.65 -44.56 -0.32
C ALA A 69 22.82 -44.13 0.90
N THR A 70 22.95 -42.87 1.31
CA THR A 70 22.22 -42.29 2.45
C THR A 70 21.29 -41.18 1.98
N SER A 71 20.03 -41.22 2.43
CA SER A 71 19.07 -40.15 2.18
C SER A 71 19.30 -38.98 3.15
N VAL A 72 19.77 -37.84 2.64
CA VAL A 72 20.05 -36.62 3.42
C VAL A 72 19.04 -35.52 3.03
N PRO A 73 18.49 -34.74 3.99
CA PRO A 73 17.62 -33.61 3.67
C PRO A 73 18.40 -32.52 2.93
N THR A 74 17.84 -32.06 1.82
CA THR A 74 18.40 -30.96 1.03
C THR A 74 17.96 -29.64 1.65
N LEU A 75 18.93 -28.84 2.09
CA LEU A 75 18.66 -27.53 2.71
C LEU A 75 18.59 -26.37 1.70
N THR A 76 18.67 -26.63 0.40
CA THR A 76 18.66 -25.60 -0.65
C THR A 76 17.40 -24.75 -0.66
N THR A 77 16.27 -25.30 -0.21
CA THR A 77 14.99 -24.59 -0.07
C THR A 77 14.74 -24.05 1.34
N HIS A 78 15.65 -24.28 2.27
CA HIS A 78 15.50 -23.86 3.66
C HIS A 78 15.60 -22.33 3.80
N ARG A 79 14.76 -21.75 4.66
CA ARG A 79 14.63 -20.29 4.84
C ARG A 79 15.94 -19.60 5.24
N LEU A 80 16.79 -20.25 6.04
CA LEU A 80 18.08 -19.67 6.44
C LEU A 80 19.08 -19.58 5.28
N VAL A 81 18.91 -20.39 4.23
CA VAL A 81 19.77 -20.39 3.05
C VAL A 81 19.21 -19.47 1.98
N ARG A 82 17.92 -19.59 1.68
CA ARG A 82 17.27 -18.86 0.58
C ARG A 82 16.68 -17.51 0.97
N GLY A 83 16.49 -17.25 2.26
CA GLY A 83 15.76 -16.08 2.75
C GLY A 83 14.24 -16.25 2.75
N PRO A 84 13.48 -15.15 2.94
CA PRO A 84 12.02 -15.16 2.89
C PRO A 84 11.50 -15.57 1.50
N ALA A 85 10.37 -16.28 1.48
CA ALA A 85 9.75 -16.74 0.23
C ALA A 85 9.20 -15.58 -0.61
N PHE A 86 8.75 -14.51 0.04
CA PHE A 86 8.23 -13.29 -0.59
C PHE A 86 9.04 -12.08 -0.13
N THR A 87 9.56 -11.31 -1.07
CA THR A 87 10.38 -10.12 -0.79
C THR A 87 9.69 -8.81 -1.19
N SER A 88 8.79 -8.84 -2.16
CA SER A 88 8.05 -7.69 -2.65
C SER A 88 6.64 -8.07 -3.10
N LEU A 89 5.72 -7.10 -3.07
CA LEU A 89 4.37 -7.26 -3.61
C LEU A 89 4.08 -6.12 -4.58
N LYS A 90 3.44 -6.45 -5.71
CA LYS A 90 2.94 -5.43 -6.63
C LYS A 90 1.72 -4.76 -5.99
N ILE A 91 1.94 -3.64 -5.30
CA ILE A 91 0.88 -2.84 -4.69
C ILE A 91 0.69 -1.52 -5.44
N GLY A 92 -0.49 -1.35 -6.02
CA GLY A 92 -0.98 -0.10 -6.60
C GLY A 92 -1.80 0.71 -5.60
N VAL A 93 -1.90 2.02 -5.86
CA VAL A 93 -2.71 2.97 -5.09
C VAL A 93 -3.64 3.66 -6.05
N GLY A 94 -4.92 3.77 -5.70
CA GLY A 94 -5.88 4.57 -6.44
C GLY A 94 -5.66 6.07 -6.23
N HIS A 95 -6.74 6.81 -5.97
CA HIS A 95 -6.64 8.23 -5.70
C HIS A 95 -5.77 8.51 -4.45
N ARG A 96 -4.76 9.37 -4.60
CA ARG A 96 -3.83 9.71 -3.53
C ARG A 96 -4.46 10.77 -2.64
N LEU A 97 -4.47 10.51 -1.35
CA LEU A 97 -4.90 11.50 -0.36
C LEU A 97 -3.68 12.28 0.14
N ASP A 98 -3.84 13.59 0.26
CA ASP A 98 -2.83 14.47 0.83
C ASP A 98 -2.49 14.11 2.27
N ALA A 99 -1.33 14.58 2.75
CA ALA A 99 -0.85 14.24 4.09
C ALA A 99 -1.88 14.59 5.17
N GLN A 100 -2.51 15.76 5.08
CA GLN A 100 -3.50 16.23 6.05
C GLN A 100 -4.90 15.63 5.86
N ALA A 101 -5.23 15.17 4.66
CA ALA A 101 -6.52 14.55 4.40
C ALA A 101 -6.61 13.20 5.13
N SER A 102 -7.79 12.83 5.63
CA SER A 102 -8.07 11.49 6.13
C SER A 102 -9.18 10.85 5.32
N GLY A 103 -9.28 9.52 5.37
CA GLY A 103 -10.38 8.81 4.72
C GLY A 103 -9.94 7.56 3.99
N VAL A 104 -10.74 7.19 2.99
CA VAL A 104 -10.58 5.92 2.25
C VAL A 104 -9.46 6.04 1.22
N LEU A 105 -8.44 5.21 1.37
CA LEU A 105 -7.38 4.99 0.40
C LEU A 105 -7.58 3.60 -0.22
N VAL A 106 -7.85 3.56 -1.52
CA VAL A 106 -8.00 2.29 -2.26
C VAL A 106 -6.62 1.78 -2.65
N LEU A 107 -6.32 0.54 -2.27
CA LEU A 107 -5.11 -0.18 -2.64
C LEU A 107 -5.46 -1.37 -3.51
N ALA A 108 -4.53 -1.76 -4.37
CA ALA A 108 -4.65 -2.96 -5.19
C ALA A 108 -3.40 -3.82 -5.10
N VAL A 109 -3.57 -5.13 -5.17
CA VAL A 109 -2.47 -6.10 -5.14
C VAL A 109 -2.51 -6.97 -6.40
N GLY A 110 -1.33 -7.16 -7.00
CA GLY A 110 -1.13 -8.08 -8.11
C GLY A 110 -1.95 -7.70 -9.35
N HIS A 111 -2.82 -8.60 -9.81
CA HIS A 111 -3.70 -8.37 -10.95
C HIS A 111 -4.78 -7.31 -10.69
N GLY A 112 -5.11 -7.04 -9.42
CA GLY A 112 -6.03 -5.96 -9.05
C GLY A 112 -5.55 -4.57 -9.46
N CYS A 113 -4.24 -4.38 -9.71
CA CYS A 113 -3.71 -3.10 -10.15
C CYS A 113 -4.28 -2.64 -11.50
N ARG A 114 -4.74 -3.56 -12.35
CA ARG A 114 -5.43 -3.21 -13.61
C ARG A 114 -6.77 -2.52 -13.34
N LEU A 115 -7.48 -2.97 -12.30
CA LEU A 115 -8.76 -2.39 -11.89
C LEU A 115 -8.61 -0.94 -11.41
N LEU A 116 -7.43 -0.53 -10.92
CA LEU A 116 -7.18 0.87 -10.58
C LEU A 116 -7.19 1.78 -11.82
N THR A 117 -6.67 1.29 -12.95
CA THR A 117 -6.74 2.00 -14.23
C THR A 117 -8.18 2.09 -14.69
N ASP A 118 -8.92 0.98 -14.66
CA ASP A 118 -10.34 0.98 -15.02
C ASP A 118 -11.15 1.97 -14.14
N MET A 119 -10.90 1.98 -12.83
CA MET A 119 -11.51 2.93 -11.88
C MET A 119 -11.15 4.39 -12.16
N TYR A 120 -9.96 4.65 -12.68
CA TYR A 120 -9.54 5.98 -13.09
C TYR A 120 -10.30 6.41 -14.34
N ASP A 121 -10.38 5.54 -15.35
CA ASP A 121 -11.02 5.81 -16.64
C ASP A 121 -12.53 6.02 -16.52
N VAL A 122 -13.20 5.31 -15.59
CA VAL A 122 -14.65 5.50 -15.35
C VAL A 122 -14.99 6.74 -14.51
N HIS A 123 -13.99 7.54 -14.09
CA HIS A 123 -14.19 8.79 -13.35
C HIS A 123 -15.12 8.65 -12.13
N LEU A 124 -14.88 7.65 -11.28
CA LEU A 124 -15.68 7.43 -10.08
C LEU A 124 -15.80 8.70 -9.23
N THR A 125 -17.03 8.99 -8.78
CA THR A 125 -17.33 10.10 -7.88
C THR A 125 -16.56 9.92 -6.57
N LYS A 126 -15.98 11.03 -6.09
CA LYS A 126 -15.25 11.08 -4.82
C LYS A 126 -15.91 12.12 -3.94
N ASP A 127 -16.37 11.67 -2.79
CA ASP A 127 -17.07 12.53 -1.82
C ASP A 127 -16.09 12.95 -0.72
N TYR A 128 -15.95 14.26 -0.53
CA TYR A 128 -15.09 14.85 0.48
C TYR A 128 -15.88 15.77 1.41
N THR A 129 -15.63 15.63 2.71
CA THR A 129 -16.08 16.60 3.71
C THR A 129 -14.92 17.53 4.04
N VAL A 130 -15.03 18.79 3.64
CA VAL A 130 -13.99 19.82 3.84
C VAL A 130 -14.45 20.83 4.88
N ARG A 131 -13.51 21.28 5.73
CA ARG A 131 -13.68 22.45 6.58
C ARG A 131 -12.64 23.48 6.17
N GLY A 132 -13.06 24.73 5.99
CA GLY A 132 -12.20 25.82 5.58
C GLY A 132 -12.50 27.10 6.35
N LEU A 133 -11.50 27.96 6.46
CA LEU A 133 -11.62 29.29 7.07
C LEU A 133 -11.65 30.35 5.96
N LEU A 134 -12.72 31.15 5.94
CA LEU A 134 -12.87 32.24 4.97
C LEU A 134 -12.08 33.49 5.40
N GLY A 135 -11.57 34.24 4.43
CA GLY A 135 -10.77 35.46 4.68
C GLY A 135 -9.32 35.21 5.12
N LYS A 136 -8.84 33.97 5.02
CA LYS A 136 -7.45 33.57 5.29
C LYS A 136 -6.91 32.77 4.11
N ALA A 137 -5.86 33.25 3.46
CA ALA A 137 -5.13 32.50 2.44
C ALA A 137 -3.75 32.11 2.98
N THR A 138 -3.41 30.83 2.86
CA THR A 138 -2.11 30.29 3.25
C THR A 138 -1.35 29.77 2.03
N ASP A 139 -0.03 29.68 2.15
CA ASP A 139 0.89 29.26 1.09
C ASP A 139 0.68 27.83 0.57
N ASN A 140 0.14 26.96 1.41
CA ASN A 140 -0.05 25.54 1.11
C ASN A 140 -1.51 25.10 1.26
N PHE A 141 -2.45 26.05 1.33
CA PHE A 141 -3.88 25.83 1.52
C PHE A 141 -4.25 24.99 2.77
N CYS A 142 -3.30 24.81 3.69
CA CYS A 142 -3.54 24.17 4.98
C CYS A 142 -3.80 25.24 6.04
N GLU A 143 -4.56 24.88 7.07
CA GLU A 143 -4.90 25.77 8.18
C GLU A 143 -3.65 26.33 8.88
N ASP A 144 -2.64 25.47 9.07
CA ASP A 144 -1.36 25.78 9.71
C ASP A 144 -0.30 26.33 8.75
N GLY A 145 -0.67 26.55 7.48
CA GLY A 145 0.21 27.14 6.48
C GLY A 145 0.62 28.57 6.81
N ARG A 146 1.71 29.02 6.19
CA ARG A 146 2.15 30.41 6.34
C ARG A 146 1.09 31.32 5.75
N LEU A 147 0.64 32.30 6.53
CA LEU A 147 -0.33 33.29 6.09
C LEU A 147 0.26 34.12 4.95
N ILE A 148 -0.41 34.11 3.80
CA ILE A 148 -0.10 34.99 2.66
C ILE A 148 -0.99 36.22 2.72
N GLU A 149 -2.29 36.02 2.93
CA GLU A 149 -3.26 37.10 2.88
C GLU A 149 -4.34 36.90 3.94
N LYS A 150 -4.79 38.01 4.54
CA LYS A 150 -5.89 38.03 5.48
C LYS A 150 -6.82 39.19 5.11
N THR A 151 -8.10 38.87 4.93
CA THR A 151 -9.14 39.85 4.64
C THR A 151 -10.26 39.71 5.66
N THR A 152 -11.00 40.80 5.89
CA THR A 152 -12.13 40.78 6.82
C THR A 152 -13.35 40.21 6.11
N TYR A 153 -14.00 39.20 6.70
CA TYR A 153 -15.15 38.51 6.11
C TYR A 153 -16.27 39.47 5.62
N GLY A 154 -16.44 40.62 6.28
CA GLY A 154 -17.43 41.64 5.90
C GLY A 154 -17.18 42.32 4.54
N GLU A 155 -15.96 42.35 4.04
CA GLU A 155 -15.64 42.91 2.71
C GLU A 155 -15.87 41.89 1.59
N SER A 156 -15.66 40.60 1.87
CA SER A 156 -15.89 39.51 0.92
C SER A 156 -17.38 39.39 0.49
N GLN A 157 -18.32 39.76 1.36
CA GLN A 157 -19.75 39.82 0.99
C GLN A 157 -20.08 40.96 0.01
N ARG A 158 -19.35 42.09 0.03
CA ARG A 158 -19.56 43.20 -0.93
C ARG A 158 -18.96 42.94 -2.30
N MET A 159 -18.02 42.00 -2.40
CA MET A 159 -17.36 41.59 -3.64
C MET A 159 -18.09 40.45 -4.38
N TRP A 160 -19.11 39.86 -3.75
CA TRP A 160 -19.93 38.78 -4.33
C TRP A 160 -20.70 39.18 -5.61
N PRO A 161 -21.27 40.41 -5.72
CA PRO A 161 -21.95 40.87 -6.94
C PRO A 161 -21.01 41.03 -8.15
N TRP A 162 -19.73 41.31 -7.92
CA TRP A 162 -18.73 41.48 -8.99
C TRP A 162 -18.21 40.16 -9.55
N LEU A 163 -18.38 39.06 -8.80
CA LEU A 163 -18.01 37.70 -9.19
C LEU A 163 -19.23 36.87 -9.69
N GLY A 164 -20.40 37.50 -9.85
CA GLY A 164 -21.58 36.86 -10.45
C GLY A 164 -22.27 35.80 -9.60
N LEU A 165 -22.02 35.73 -8.29
CA LEU A 165 -22.68 34.79 -7.39
C LEU A 165 -23.75 35.52 -6.56
N SER A 166 -24.90 34.90 -6.31
CA SER A 166 -26.03 35.51 -5.59
C SER A 166 -25.95 35.25 -4.07
N PRO A 167 -26.35 36.19 -3.18
CA PRO A 167 -26.23 36.05 -1.72
C PRO A 167 -27.24 35.10 -1.06
N SER A 168 -28.21 34.55 -1.80
CA SER A 168 -29.30 33.76 -1.25
C SER A 168 -28.94 32.27 -1.11
N ALA A 169 -27.89 31.94 -0.37
CA ALA A 169 -27.60 30.57 0.05
C ALA A 169 -27.69 30.48 1.58
N ARG A 170 -28.92 30.39 2.08
CA ARG A 170 -29.19 29.90 3.44
C ARG A 170 -28.53 28.52 3.55
N LEU A 171 -27.59 28.39 4.48
CA LEU A 171 -26.84 27.16 4.78
C LEU A 171 -27.80 26.01 5.12
N ARG A 172 -28.25 25.27 4.10
CA ARG A 172 -28.39 23.83 4.21
C ARG A 172 -27.00 23.21 4.01
N PRO A 173 -26.71 21.99 4.48
CA PRO A 173 -25.43 21.35 4.24
C PRO A 173 -25.25 21.19 2.73
N ILE A 174 -24.64 22.18 2.10
CA ILE A 174 -24.24 22.15 0.72
C ILE A 174 -22.99 21.30 0.73
N SER A 175 -23.12 20.07 0.24
CA SER A 175 -22.01 19.29 -0.25
C SER A 175 -21.33 20.12 -1.34
N PHE A 176 -20.33 20.92 -0.97
CA PHE A 176 -19.48 21.57 -1.96
C PHE A 176 -18.60 20.49 -2.56
N VAL A 177 -18.99 19.97 -3.72
CA VAL A 177 -18.12 19.15 -4.56
C VAL A 177 -17.03 20.07 -5.09
N TRP A 178 -15.92 20.18 -4.35
CA TRP A 178 -14.70 20.74 -4.89
C TRP A 178 -14.11 19.69 -5.84
N GLN A 179 -14.20 19.93 -7.15
CA GLN A 179 -13.38 19.23 -8.11
C GLN A 179 -11.94 19.77 -7.98
N MET A 180 -11.20 19.27 -6.99
CA MET A 180 -9.76 19.49 -6.90
C MET A 180 -9.11 18.74 -8.06
N SER A 181 -8.85 19.46 -9.15
CA SER A 181 -7.89 19.04 -10.16
C SER A 181 -6.50 19.28 -9.57
N LEU A 182 -5.96 18.29 -8.87
CA LEU A 182 -4.54 18.27 -8.54
C LEU A 182 -3.80 18.08 -9.87
N GLY A 183 -3.16 19.15 -10.34
CA GLY A 183 -2.22 19.12 -11.45
C GLY A 183 -1.04 18.18 -11.15
N GLU A 184 -0.45 17.70 -12.24
CA GLU A 184 0.49 16.57 -12.39
C GLU A 184 1.57 16.39 -11.31
#